data_AF-A0A1G2Z8U5-F1
#
_entry.id   AF-A0A1G2Z8U5-F1
#
_cell.length_a   1.000
_cell.length_b   1.000
_cell.length_c   1.000
_cell.angle_alpha   90.00
_cell.angle_beta   90.00
_cell.angle_gamma   90.00
#
_symmetry.space_group_name_H-M   'P 1'
#
loop_
_entity.id
_entity.type
_entity.pdbx_description
1 polymer ?
#
loop_
_entity_poly.entity_id
_entity_poly.type
_entity_poly.pdbx_seq_one_letter_code
_entity_poly.pdbx_strand_id
1 'polypeptide(L)'
;MGFIDLNPSVPRQDEGRLSRQAHQVLELFRSAYRRNQSVSTTDLLRISAQYNSRVHEARRYLVPHGWCIDCVKRTRSGVNYYRCVPLAKSTFYKEHRGKLDLECGL
;
A
#
# COMPACT_ATOMS: atom_id res chain seq x y z
N MET A 1 11.45 1.52 15.38
CA MET A 1 10.41 1.34 14.33
C MET A 1 9.59 2.61 14.31
N GLY A 2 9.37 3.20 13.13
CA GLY A 2 8.50 4.39 13.02
C GLY A 2 7.04 4.05 13.35
N PHE A 3 6.19 5.04 13.48
CA PHE A 3 4.73 4.86 13.55
C PHE A 3 4.15 5.19 12.18
N ILE A 4 3.22 4.36 11.68
CA ILE A 4 2.43 4.73 10.50
C ILE A 4 1.16 5.33 11.04
N ASP A 5 0.97 6.60 10.75
CA ASP A 5 -0.25 7.33 11.07
C ASP A 5 -1.42 6.64 10.38
N LEU A 6 -2.45 6.36 11.16
CA LEU A 6 -3.64 5.69 10.68
C LEU A 6 -4.71 6.70 10.27
N ASN A 7 -5.77 6.23 9.61
CA ASN A 7 -6.98 7.00 9.45
C ASN A 7 -7.49 7.46 10.84
N PRO A 8 -7.85 8.75 11.01
CA PRO A 8 -8.38 9.29 12.27
C PRO A 8 -9.62 8.56 12.81
N SER A 9 -10.35 7.80 11.98
CA SER A 9 -11.49 6.99 12.40
C SER A 9 -11.10 5.73 13.17
N VAL A 10 -9.82 5.36 13.23
CA VAL A 10 -9.35 4.20 13.98
C VAL A 10 -9.48 4.45 15.49
N PRO A 11 -10.16 3.57 16.25
CA PRO A 11 -10.22 3.67 17.70
C PRO A 11 -8.83 3.61 18.34
N ARG A 12 -8.56 4.48 19.32
CA ARG A 12 -7.26 4.54 20.03
C ARG A 12 -6.78 3.19 20.58
N GLN A 13 -7.71 2.36 21.05
CA GLN A 13 -7.41 1.02 21.58
C GLN A 13 -6.82 0.06 20.53
N ASP A 14 -7.15 0.26 19.25
CA ASP A 14 -6.71 -0.58 18.14
C ASP A 14 -5.49 -0.01 17.40
N GLU A 15 -5.18 1.27 17.63
CA GLU A 15 -4.21 2.04 16.86
C GLU A 15 -2.82 1.39 16.84
N GLY A 16 -2.32 0.95 18.00
CA GLY A 16 -1.03 0.27 18.09
C GLY A 16 -0.99 -1.05 17.30
N ARG A 17 -2.04 -1.88 17.37
CA ARG A 17 -2.13 -3.15 16.64
C ARG A 17 -2.21 -2.89 15.13
N LEU A 18 -3.05 -1.96 14.72
CA LEU A 18 -3.32 -1.67 13.32
C LEU A 18 -2.16 -0.91 12.65
N SER A 19 -1.40 -0.10 13.40
CA SER A 19 -0.17 0.55 12.93
C SER A 19 0.96 -0.47 12.74
N ARG A 20 1.07 -1.47 13.63
CA ARG A 20 2.00 -2.60 13.42
C ARG A 20 1.65 -3.41 12.17
N GLN A 21 0.36 -3.68 11.92
CA GLN A 21 -0.05 -4.35 10.67
C GLN A 21 0.27 -3.51 9.43
N ALA A 22 0.05 -2.19 9.46
CA ALA A 22 0.43 -1.31 8.35
C ALA A 22 1.95 -1.34 8.10
N HIS A 23 2.75 -1.40 9.17
CA HIS A 23 4.21 -1.56 9.08
C HIS A 23 4.62 -2.88 8.45
N GLN A 24 4.00 -3.98 8.85
CA GLN A 24 4.26 -5.30 8.27
C GLN A 24 3.92 -5.30 6.76
N VAL A 25 2.84 -4.65 6.36
CA VAL A 25 2.49 -4.46 4.94
C VAL A 25 3.56 -3.64 4.22
N LEU A 26 4.01 -2.52 4.81
CA LEU A 26 5.07 -1.69 4.25
C LEU A 26 6.38 -2.47 4.04
N GLU A 27 6.80 -3.24 5.05
CA GLU A 27 8.02 -4.05 4.98
C GLU A 27 7.90 -5.19 3.97
N LEU A 28 6.72 -5.81 3.85
CA LEU A 28 6.44 -6.78 2.80
C LEU A 28 6.66 -6.18 1.41
N PHE A 29 6.15 -4.96 1.17
CA PHE A 29 6.37 -4.24 -0.08
C PHE A 29 7.83 -3.89 -0.34
N ARG A 30 8.56 -3.39 0.66
CA ARG A 30 9.99 -3.09 0.56
C ARG A 30 10.81 -4.33 0.24
N SER A 31 10.54 -5.43 0.92
CA SER A 31 11.20 -6.72 0.70
C SER A 31 10.90 -7.30 -0.68
N ALA A 32 9.64 -7.21 -1.14
CA ALA A 32 9.26 -7.62 -2.48
C ALA A 32 9.95 -6.77 -3.55
N TYR A 33 10.02 -5.45 -3.36
CA TYR A 33 10.71 -4.53 -4.27
C TYR A 33 12.19 -4.87 -4.44
N ARG A 34 12.92 -5.09 -3.33
CA ARG A 34 14.34 -5.49 -3.35
C ARG A 34 14.58 -6.80 -4.11
N ARG A 35 13.58 -7.69 -4.14
CA ARG A 35 13.61 -8.98 -4.85
C ARG A 35 12.99 -8.91 -6.24
N ASN A 36 12.57 -7.73 -6.71
CA ASN A 36 11.82 -7.53 -7.95
C ASN A 36 10.56 -8.43 -8.06
N GLN A 37 9.89 -8.67 -6.92
CA GLN A 37 8.70 -9.49 -6.80
C GLN A 37 7.44 -8.64 -6.63
N SER A 38 6.29 -9.21 -6.96
CA SER A 38 4.98 -8.66 -6.62
C SER A 38 4.46 -9.24 -5.30
N VAL A 39 3.60 -8.47 -4.62
CA VAL A 39 2.88 -8.88 -3.42
C VAL A 39 1.45 -9.22 -3.83
N SER A 40 0.95 -10.41 -3.48
CA SER A 40 -0.43 -10.79 -3.76
C SER A 40 -1.39 -10.38 -2.66
N THR A 41 -2.70 -10.29 -2.95
CA THR A 41 -3.73 -10.15 -1.91
C THR A 41 -3.67 -11.26 -0.87
N THR A 42 -3.31 -12.48 -1.26
CA THR A 42 -3.12 -13.61 -0.33
C THR A 42 -2.00 -13.34 0.67
N ASP A 43 -0.88 -12.76 0.25
CA ASP A 43 0.22 -12.39 1.16
C ASP A 43 -0.22 -11.31 2.14
N LEU A 44 -1.02 -10.35 1.67
CA LEU A 44 -1.56 -9.28 2.50
C LEU A 44 -2.59 -9.77 3.52
N LEU A 45 -3.44 -10.74 3.14
CA LEU A 45 -4.42 -11.37 4.02
C LEU A 45 -3.77 -12.12 5.18
N ARG A 46 -2.53 -12.63 5.01
CA ARG A 46 -1.76 -13.23 6.11
C ARG A 46 -1.37 -12.21 7.18
N ILE A 47 -1.33 -10.92 6.86
CA ILE A 47 -1.02 -9.85 7.80
C ILE A 47 -2.30 -9.27 8.42
N SER A 48 -3.33 -9.02 7.60
CA SER A 48 -4.57 -8.41 8.06
C SER A 48 -5.75 -8.77 7.16
N ALA A 49 -6.88 -9.14 7.76
CA ALA A 49 -8.14 -9.33 7.02
C ALA A 49 -8.61 -8.02 6.35
N GLN A 50 -8.35 -6.87 7.00
CA GLN A 50 -8.62 -5.53 6.46
C GLN A 50 -7.42 -4.99 5.69
N TYR A 51 -6.83 -5.81 4.82
CA TYR A 51 -5.59 -5.46 4.13
C TYR A 51 -5.70 -4.19 3.28
N ASN A 52 -6.85 -3.91 2.65
CA ASN A 52 -7.04 -2.72 1.84
C ASN A 52 -6.75 -1.44 2.63
N SER A 53 -7.25 -1.36 3.87
CA SER A 53 -6.97 -0.24 4.76
C SER A 53 -5.48 -0.18 5.08
N ARG A 54 -4.84 -1.31 5.42
CA ARG A 54 -3.40 -1.33 5.75
C ARG A 54 -2.51 -0.95 4.55
N VAL A 55 -2.87 -1.39 3.35
CA VAL A 55 -2.22 -0.99 2.09
C VAL A 55 -2.41 0.50 1.85
N HIS A 56 -3.60 1.04 2.14
CA HIS A 56 -3.86 2.48 2.01
C HIS A 56 -2.98 3.31 2.96
N GLU A 57 -2.85 2.90 4.22
CA GLU A 57 -1.94 3.61 5.15
C GLU A 57 -0.47 3.49 4.71
N ALA A 58 -0.05 2.32 4.22
CA ALA A 58 1.28 2.16 3.64
C ALA A 58 1.48 3.06 2.42
N ARG A 59 0.48 3.22 1.55
CA ARG A 59 0.51 4.17 0.41
C ARG A 59 0.67 5.60 0.90
N ARG A 60 -0.16 6.05 1.86
CA ARG A 60 -0.08 7.40 2.44
C ARG A 60 1.31 7.69 3.02
N TYR A 61 1.93 6.69 3.66
CA TYR A 61 3.29 6.81 4.15
C TYR A 61 4.33 6.90 3.02
N LEU A 62 4.18 6.14 1.94
CA LEU A 62 5.13 6.07 0.83
C LEU A 62 5.11 7.30 -0.09
N VAL A 63 3.93 7.90 -0.32
CA VAL A 63 3.76 8.99 -1.30
C VAL A 63 4.66 10.20 -1.02
N PRO A 64 4.74 10.77 0.20
CA PRO A 64 5.65 11.86 0.52
C PRO A 64 7.13 11.51 0.31
N HIS A 65 7.47 10.22 0.25
CA HIS A 65 8.83 9.73 0.04
C HIS A 65 9.13 9.44 -1.43
N GLY A 66 8.23 9.77 -2.36
CA GLY A 66 8.45 9.53 -3.79
C GLY A 66 8.06 8.14 -4.28
N TRP A 67 7.32 7.35 -3.48
CA TRP A 67 6.97 5.96 -3.78
C TRP A 67 5.46 5.71 -3.75
N CYS A 68 5.00 4.67 -4.45
CA CYS A 68 3.62 4.21 -4.39
C CYS A 68 3.50 2.69 -4.52
N ILE A 69 2.27 2.20 -4.36
CA ILE A 69 1.91 0.78 -4.52
C ILE A 69 0.91 0.66 -5.69
N ASP A 70 1.36 0.06 -6.79
CA ASP A 70 0.58 -0.12 -8.02
C ASP A 70 -0.01 -1.52 -8.12
N CYS A 71 -1.20 -1.64 -8.71
CA CYS A 71 -1.80 -2.93 -9.04
C CYS A 71 -1.39 -3.38 -10.45
N VAL A 72 -0.48 -4.34 -10.55
CA VAL A 72 0.10 -4.75 -11.85
C VAL A 72 -0.66 -5.87 -12.54
N LYS A 73 -1.51 -6.61 -11.81
CA LYS A 73 -2.36 -7.66 -12.37
C LYS A 73 -3.59 -7.87 -11.49
N ARG A 74 -4.75 -7.95 -12.11
CA ARG A 74 -6.01 -8.37 -11.47
C ARG A 74 -6.43 -9.73 -12.03
N THR A 75 -6.86 -10.65 -11.18
CA THR A 75 -7.44 -11.93 -11.62
C THR A 75 -8.93 -11.95 -11.36
N ARG A 76 -9.67 -12.74 -12.15
CA ARG A 76 -11.11 -12.98 -11.91
C ARG A 76 -11.38 -13.70 -10.58
N SER A 77 -10.38 -14.38 -10.02
CA SER A 77 -10.48 -15.04 -8.72
C SER A 77 -10.35 -14.09 -7.51
N GLY A 78 -10.18 -12.79 -7.74
CA GLY A 78 -10.00 -11.80 -6.66
C GLY A 78 -8.58 -11.74 -6.12
N VAL A 79 -7.62 -12.43 -6.74
CA VAL A 79 -6.19 -12.34 -6.39
C VAL A 79 -5.55 -11.22 -7.19
N ASN A 80 -5.28 -10.09 -6.52
CA ASN A 80 -4.58 -8.97 -7.15
C ASN A 80 -3.11 -9.00 -6.78
N TYR A 81 -2.27 -8.56 -7.71
CA TYR A 81 -0.83 -8.44 -7.51
C TYR A 81 -0.44 -6.98 -7.52
N TYR A 82 0.39 -6.61 -6.56
CA TYR A 82 0.82 -5.25 -6.34
C TYR A 82 2.35 -5.14 -6.39
N ARG A 83 2.86 -3.98 -6.78
CA ARG A 83 4.29 -3.65 -6.70
C ARG A 83 4.48 -2.29 -6.05
N CYS A 84 5.52 -2.19 -5.24
CA CYS A 84 6.05 -0.89 -4.84
C CYS A 84 6.90 -0.34 -6.00
N VAL A 85 6.65 0.89 -6.43
CA VAL A 85 7.37 1.55 -7.52
C VAL A 85 7.61 3.02 -7.17
N PRO A 86 8.64 3.66 -7.77
CA PRO A 86 8.77 5.11 -7.70
C PRO A 86 7.53 5.79 -8.30
N LEU A 87 7.06 6.89 -7.72
CA LEU A 87 5.87 7.62 -8.18
C LEU A 87 5.93 7.97 -9.67
N ALA A 88 7.10 8.41 -10.16
CA ALA A 88 7.32 8.74 -11.56
C ALA A 88 7.16 7.56 -12.54
N LYS A 89 7.15 6.32 -12.03
CA LYS A 89 6.95 5.09 -12.82
C LYS A 89 5.57 4.47 -12.59
N SER A 90 4.71 5.14 -11.82
CA SER A 90 3.38 4.61 -11.52
C SER A 90 2.51 4.60 -12.77
N THR A 91 1.70 3.55 -12.93
CA THR A 91 0.64 3.51 -13.95
C THR A 91 -0.69 4.06 -13.44
N PHE A 92 -0.80 4.37 -12.13
CA PHE A 92 -2.04 4.84 -11.48
C PHE A 92 -1.96 6.28 -10.98
N TYR A 93 -0.78 6.71 -10.55
CA TYR A 93 -0.53 8.09 -10.20
C TYR A 93 -0.01 8.80 -11.45
N LYS A 94 -0.82 9.69 -12.02
CA LYS A 94 -0.40 10.61 -13.08
C LYS A 94 -0.34 12.01 -12.50
N GLU A 95 0.73 12.74 -12.80
CA GLU A 95 0.79 14.14 -12.45
C GLU A 95 -0.12 14.92 -13.41
N HIS A 96 -1.13 15.59 -12.87
CA HIS A 96 -2.01 16.45 -13.63
C HIS A 96 -1.97 17.86 -13.02
N ARG A 97 -1.44 18.83 -13.77
CA ARG A 97 -1.30 20.24 -13.35
C ARG A 97 -0.55 20.42 -12.01
N GLY A 98 0.53 19.68 -11.80
CA GLY A 98 1.33 19.76 -10.57
C GLY A 98 0.68 19.12 -9.35
N LYS A 99 -0.43 18.39 -9.52
CA LYS A 99 -1.06 17.58 -8.48
C LYS A 99 -0.94 16.10 -8.85
N LEU A 100 -0.57 15.29 -7.86
CA LEU A 100 -0.60 13.84 -7.96
C LEU A 100 -2.06 13.39 -7.84
N ASP A 101 -2.70 13.15 -8.99
CA ASP A 101 -4.04 12.61 -9.03
C ASP A 101 -3.95 11.08 -9.06
N LEU A 102 -4.60 10.44 -8.10
CA LEU A 102 -4.83 9.00 -8.12
C LEU A 102 -6.00 8.74 -9.06
N GLU A 103 -5.74 8.20 -10.26
CA GLU A 103 -6.82 7.59 -11.05
C GLU A 103 -7.24 6.31 -10.32
N CYS A 104 -8.10 6.48 -9.31
CA CYS A 104 -8.86 5.40 -8.72
C CYS A 104 -9.87 4.92 -9.78
N GLY A 105 -9.41 4.08 -10.70
CA GLY A 105 -10.25 3.06 -11.33
C GLY A 105 -10.57 1.99 -10.30
N LEU A 106 -11.42 2.34 -9.33
CA LEU A 106 -12.20 1.41 -8.53
C LEU A 106 -13.57 1.28 -9.18
#